data_AF-M2QVD8-F1
#
_entry.id   AF-M2QVD8-F1
#
_cell.length_a   1.000
_cell.length_b   1.000
_cell.length_c   1.000
_cell.angle_alpha   90.00
_cell.angle_beta   90.00
_cell.angle_gamma   90.00
#
_symmetry.space_group_name_H-M   'P 1'
#
loop_
_entity.id
_entity.type
_entity.pdbx_description
1 polymer ?
#
loop_
_entity_poly.entity_id
_entity_poly.type
_entity_poly.pdbx_seq_one_letter_code
_entity_poly.pdbx_strand_id
1 'polypeptide(L)'
;VVCNLLANSDFKHEFDYTPIRDFTQTDGIRRRDFMSGDWAWKQADNIGKDKKTHGSMFVPVILGSDKTTVSVATGQNEYWPLYASIGNVHNNVRRAHRDVLVVIGFLALPKTSKEYANDDDFRKFRRQLYHASLIKILRSLKKAMTEYEVLRCPDGHYRRVIFGLGPFIGDYPEQVLAASIVQGWCAK
;
A
#
# COMPACT_ATOMS: atom_id res chain seq x y z
N VAL A 1 10.34 6.02 -5.78
CA VAL A 1 9.91 6.03 -4.36
C VAL A 1 10.07 4.66 -3.71
N VAL A 2 9.26 3.66 -4.07
CA VAL A 2 9.36 2.32 -3.42
C VAL A 2 10.72 1.63 -3.61
N CYS A 3 11.41 1.88 -4.73
CA CYS A 3 12.79 1.38 -4.93
C CYS A 3 13.78 1.99 -3.93
N ASN A 4 13.56 3.23 -3.47
CA ASN A 4 14.40 3.87 -2.45
C ASN A 4 14.17 3.24 -1.08
N LEU A 5 12.91 2.92 -0.74
CA LEU A 5 12.59 2.17 0.48
C LEU A 5 13.29 0.81 0.47
N LEU A 6 13.31 0.14 -0.68
CA LEU A 6 13.96 -1.16 -0.83
C LEU A 6 15.49 -1.06 -0.71
N ALA A 7 16.10 0.04 -1.17
CA ALA A 7 17.54 0.26 -1.10
C ALA A 7 18.04 0.72 0.29
N ASN A 8 17.14 0.98 1.24
CA ASN A 8 17.50 1.48 2.57
C ASN A 8 18.18 0.38 3.42
N SER A 9 19.47 0.56 3.71
CA SER A 9 20.27 -0.37 4.51
C SER A 9 19.85 -0.49 5.97
N ASP A 10 19.13 0.49 6.50
CA ASP A 10 18.67 0.49 7.90
C ASP A 10 17.68 -0.65 8.18
N PHE A 11 17.08 -1.22 7.12
CA PHE A 11 16.16 -2.34 7.23
C PHE A 11 16.87 -3.70 7.18
N LYS A 12 18.20 -3.76 7.01
CA LYS A 12 18.94 -5.01 6.73
C LYS A 12 18.59 -6.18 7.66
N HIS A 13 18.44 -5.93 8.95
CA HIS A 13 18.16 -6.95 9.97
C HIS A 13 16.66 -7.12 10.29
N GLU A 14 15.81 -6.30 9.67
CA GLU A 14 14.39 -6.16 9.97
C GLU A 14 13.56 -6.19 8.67
N PHE A 15 13.98 -7.05 7.74
CA PHE A 15 13.42 -7.17 6.40
C PHE A 15 13.31 -8.63 5.97
N ASP A 16 12.12 -9.01 5.51
CA ASP A 16 11.81 -10.34 5.02
C ASP A 16 11.86 -10.39 3.49
N TYR A 17 12.83 -11.12 2.95
CA TYR A 17 13.03 -11.30 1.51
C TYR A 17 12.10 -12.34 0.88
N THR A 18 11.43 -13.13 1.72
CA THR A 18 10.50 -14.19 1.33
C THR A 18 9.35 -14.22 2.31
N PRO A 19 8.18 -14.74 1.92
CA PRO A 19 7.14 -15.08 2.89
C PRO A 19 7.69 -16.06 3.93
N ILE A 20 7.26 -15.89 5.19
CA ILE A 20 7.73 -16.68 6.34
C ILE A 20 6.55 -17.42 6.96
N ARG A 21 6.79 -18.60 7.53
CA ARG A 21 5.86 -19.26 8.45
C ARG A 21 6.61 -19.57 9.74
N ASP A 22 6.28 -18.82 10.79
CA ASP A 22 6.78 -19.06 12.13
C ASP A 22 5.91 -20.14 12.78
N PHE A 23 6.43 -21.37 12.88
CA PHE A 23 5.75 -22.45 13.59
C PHE A 23 6.13 -22.42 15.08
N THR A 24 5.13 -22.40 15.96
CA THR A 24 5.34 -22.46 17.41
C THR A 24 5.28 -23.91 17.91
N GLN A 25 5.94 -24.20 19.04
CA GLN A 25 5.94 -25.53 19.66
C GLN A 25 4.54 -26.05 20.03
N THR A 26 3.58 -25.16 20.17
CA THR A 26 2.18 -25.44 20.53
C THR A 26 1.23 -25.53 19.33
N ASP A 27 1.75 -25.91 18.15
CA ASP A 27 0.97 -26.28 16.96
C ASP A 27 0.19 -25.13 16.28
N GLY A 28 0.81 -23.94 16.22
CA GLY A 28 0.25 -22.76 15.57
C GLY A 28 1.23 -22.04 14.64
N ILE A 29 0.69 -21.40 13.59
CA ILE A 29 1.44 -20.43 12.80
C ILE A 29 1.30 -19.07 13.46
N ARG A 30 2.41 -18.52 13.95
CA ARG A 30 2.46 -17.16 14.47
C ARG A 30 2.51 -16.17 13.31
N ARG A 31 1.54 -15.25 13.28
CA ARG A 31 1.53 -14.12 12.34
C ARG A 31 1.91 -12.85 13.08
N ARG A 32 3.10 -12.32 12.79
CA ARG A 32 3.64 -11.11 13.42
C ARG A 32 3.79 -10.02 12.38
N ASP A 33 4.70 -10.22 11.44
CA ASP A 33 5.05 -9.25 10.41
C ASP A 33 4.26 -9.52 9.12
N PHE A 34 4.18 -8.54 8.23
CA PHE A 34 3.32 -8.64 7.06
C PHE A 34 3.63 -9.87 6.18
N MET A 35 4.91 -10.21 6.02
CA MET A 35 5.36 -11.36 5.23
C MET A 35 5.08 -12.72 5.89
N SER A 36 4.64 -12.74 7.15
CA SER A 36 4.12 -13.95 7.82
C SER A 36 2.66 -14.28 7.48
N GLY A 37 1.96 -13.36 6.78
CA GLY A 37 0.57 -13.55 6.39
C GLY A 37 0.39 -14.52 5.23
N ASP A 38 -0.71 -15.30 5.26
CA ASP A 38 -1.04 -16.27 4.21
C ASP A 38 -1.19 -15.63 2.82
N TRP A 39 -1.57 -14.35 2.79
CA TRP A 39 -1.68 -13.60 1.54
C TRP A 39 -0.33 -13.45 0.84
N ALA A 40 0.75 -13.13 1.58
CA ALA A 40 2.09 -13.01 0.99
C ALA A 40 2.58 -14.33 0.39
N TRP A 41 2.26 -15.46 1.03
CA TRP A 41 2.50 -16.80 0.50
C TRP A 41 1.76 -17.05 -0.81
N LYS A 42 0.44 -16.78 -0.84
CA LYS A 42 -0.37 -16.94 -2.06
C LYS A 42 0.15 -16.08 -3.21
N GLN A 43 0.64 -14.87 -2.92
CA GLN A 43 1.26 -14.02 -3.94
C GLN A 43 2.56 -14.62 -4.47
N ALA A 44 3.45 -15.09 -3.60
CA ALA A 44 4.69 -15.75 -4.02
C ALA A 44 4.42 -17.02 -4.85
N ASP A 45 3.45 -17.84 -4.45
CA ASP A 45 3.03 -19.02 -5.21
C ASP A 45 2.51 -18.65 -6.60
N ASN A 46 1.71 -17.58 -6.70
CA ASN A 46 1.19 -17.10 -7.98
C ASN A 46 2.30 -16.56 -8.88
N ILE A 47 3.22 -15.77 -8.34
CA ILE A 47 4.40 -15.26 -9.07
C ILE A 47 5.30 -16.41 -9.52
N GLY A 48 5.40 -17.48 -8.72
CA GLY A 48 6.19 -18.66 -9.04
C GLY A 48 5.65 -19.50 -10.20
N LYS A 49 4.38 -19.33 -10.61
CA LYS A 49 3.76 -20.07 -11.73
C LYS A 49 4.30 -19.63 -13.09
N ASP A 50 4.66 -18.36 -13.25
CA ASP A 50 5.29 -17.89 -14.49
C ASP A 50 6.81 -18.16 -14.43
N LYS A 51 7.31 -18.87 -15.45
CA LYS A 51 8.74 -19.16 -15.61
C LYS A 51 9.61 -17.91 -15.60
N LYS A 52 9.12 -16.78 -16.12
CA LYS A 52 9.88 -15.51 -16.18
C LYS A 52 10.07 -14.89 -14.80
N THR A 53 9.07 -15.00 -13.93
CA THR A 53 9.08 -14.40 -12.59
C THR A 53 9.42 -15.39 -11.49
N HIS A 54 9.57 -16.68 -11.82
CA HIS A 54 9.93 -17.73 -10.87
C HIS A 54 11.22 -17.39 -10.10
N GLY A 55 11.13 -17.46 -8.77
CA GLY A 55 12.22 -17.09 -7.86
C GLY A 55 12.44 -15.59 -7.68
N SER A 56 11.49 -14.74 -8.11
CA SER A 56 11.51 -13.30 -7.79
C SER A 56 11.02 -13.05 -6.37
N MET A 57 11.63 -12.07 -5.71
CA MET A 57 11.18 -11.54 -4.43
C MET A 57 9.91 -10.74 -4.62
N PHE A 58 8.89 -11.03 -3.82
CA PHE A 58 7.66 -10.25 -3.79
C PHE A 58 7.81 -9.05 -2.86
N VAL A 59 7.46 -7.86 -3.37
CA VAL A 59 7.43 -6.61 -2.60
C VAL A 59 6.02 -6.03 -2.59
N PRO A 60 5.26 -6.20 -1.49
CA PRO A 60 3.93 -5.62 -1.39
C PRO A 60 4.03 -4.11 -1.15
N VAL A 61 3.32 -3.31 -1.94
CA VAL A 61 3.18 -1.87 -1.74
C VAL A 61 1.89 -1.63 -0.95
N ILE A 62 2.05 -1.19 0.28
CA ILE A 62 0.94 -0.88 1.19
C ILE A 62 0.63 0.61 1.03
N LEU A 63 -0.63 0.93 0.84
CA LEU A 63 -1.10 2.29 0.68
C LEU A 63 -1.87 2.72 1.91
N GLY A 64 -1.94 4.01 2.16
CA GLY A 64 -2.88 4.55 3.13
C GLY A 64 -3.14 6.02 2.89
N SER A 65 -4.23 6.54 3.43
CA SER A 65 -4.52 7.96 3.37
C SER A 65 -5.12 8.41 4.68
N ASP A 66 -4.83 9.65 5.05
CA ASP A 66 -5.40 10.29 6.23
C ASP A 66 -5.86 11.70 5.83
N LYS A 67 -7.15 11.97 5.91
CA LYS A 67 -7.70 13.28 5.55
C LYS A 67 -7.48 14.24 6.72
N THR A 68 -6.68 15.28 6.51
CA THR A 68 -6.31 16.22 7.57
C THR A 68 -6.79 17.65 7.27
N THR A 69 -7.37 18.30 8.28
CA THR A 69 -7.80 19.71 8.21
C THR A 69 -6.66 20.60 8.72
N VAL A 70 -6.12 21.48 7.87
CA VAL A 70 -4.90 22.25 8.20
C VAL A 70 -5.19 23.68 8.68
N SER A 71 -6.34 24.27 8.34
CA SER A 71 -6.75 25.57 8.90
C SER A 71 -8.26 25.74 8.97
N VAL A 72 -8.76 26.22 10.12
CA VAL A 72 -10.20 26.52 10.33
C VAL A 72 -10.50 28.01 10.14
N ALA A 73 -9.51 28.89 10.29
CA ALA A 73 -9.72 30.34 10.43
C ALA A 73 -9.56 31.18 9.14
N THR A 74 -8.83 30.70 8.12
CA THR A 74 -8.44 31.54 6.94
C THR A 74 -8.77 30.91 5.59
N GLY A 75 -9.56 29.84 5.58
CA GLY A 75 -9.93 29.11 4.36
C GLY A 75 -9.93 27.62 4.65
N GLN A 76 -10.98 26.93 4.20
CA GLN A 76 -11.14 25.48 4.34
C GLN A 76 -10.08 24.72 3.52
N ASN A 77 -8.83 24.72 3.98
CA ASN A 77 -7.74 23.96 3.38
C ASN A 77 -7.67 22.59 4.06
N GLU A 78 -8.31 21.62 3.42
CA GLU A 78 -8.20 20.21 3.75
C GLU A 78 -7.11 19.60 2.85
N TYR A 79 -6.17 18.88 3.43
CA TYR A 79 -5.20 18.09 2.68
C TYR A 79 -5.54 16.62 2.80
N TRP A 80 -5.35 15.89 1.71
CA TRP A 80 -5.55 14.45 1.69
C TRP A 80 -4.29 13.73 1.20
N PRO A 81 -3.26 13.62 2.05
CA PRO A 81 -2.06 12.87 1.71
C PRO A 81 -2.36 11.40 1.44
N LEU A 82 -1.73 10.88 0.39
CA LEU A 82 -1.61 9.47 0.09
C LEU A 82 -0.21 9.01 0.48
N TYR A 83 -0.13 8.02 1.35
CA TYR A 83 1.08 7.40 1.82
C TYR A 83 1.31 6.05 1.14
N ALA A 84 2.58 5.68 1.00
CA ALA A 84 3.01 4.35 0.59
C ALA A 84 4.08 3.80 1.53
N SER A 85 4.12 2.48 1.64
CA SER A 85 5.14 1.72 2.35
C SER A 85 5.33 0.37 1.67
N ILE A 86 6.33 -0.41 2.08
CA ILE A 86 6.56 -1.76 1.60
C ILE A 86 6.24 -2.80 2.70
N GLY A 87 5.75 -3.97 2.31
CA GLY A 87 5.36 -5.04 3.23
C GLY A 87 6.52 -5.78 3.89
N ASN A 88 7.69 -5.79 3.25
CA ASN A 88 8.81 -6.62 3.66
C ASN A 88 9.48 -6.19 4.98
N VAL A 89 9.29 -4.94 5.42
CA VAL A 89 9.85 -4.48 6.69
C VAL A 89 9.04 -4.99 7.87
N HIS A 90 9.75 -5.36 8.94
CA HIS A 90 9.14 -5.79 10.19
C HIS A 90 8.32 -4.66 10.84
N ASN A 91 7.36 -5.04 11.66
CA ASN A 91 6.42 -4.10 12.28
C ASN A 91 7.08 -3.12 13.25
N ASN A 92 8.19 -3.51 13.88
CA ASN A 92 8.95 -2.61 14.75
C ASN A 92 9.58 -1.45 13.97
N VAL A 93 10.03 -1.67 12.73
CA VAL A 93 10.55 -0.62 11.84
C VAL A 93 9.47 0.41 11.51
N ARG A 94 8.24 -0.07 11.25
CA ARG A 94 7.08 0.82 11.00
C ARG A 94 6.77 1.71 12.19
N ARG A 95 6.86 1.18 13.41
CA ARG A 95 6.59 1.92 14.66
C ARG A 95 7.68 2.91 15.01
N ALA A 96 8.92 2.64 14.60
CA ALA A 96 10.07 3.49 14.89
C ALA A 96 10.24 4.68 13.93
N HIS A 97 9.31 4.90 13.00
CA HIS A 97 9.35 6.01 12.02
C HIS A 97 10.68 6.11 11.24
N ARG A 98 11.33 4.98 10.92
CA ARG A 98 12.60 4.95 10.15
C ARG A 98 12.38 5.14 8.64
N ASP A 99 11.65 6.20 8.26
CA ASP A 99 11.34 6.54 6.85
C ASP A 99 10.65 5.44 6.03
N VAL A 100 9.98 4.50 6.70
CA VAL A 100 9.24 3.39 6.08
C VAL A 100 7.94 3.84 5.39
N LEU A 101 7.39 5.00 5.82
CA LEU A 101 6.16 5.57 5.31
C LEU A 101 6.46 6.87 4.58
N VAL A 102 6.08 6.96 3.31
CA VAL A 102 6.39 8.11 2.44
C VAL A 102 5.13 8.65 1.80
N VAL A 103 5.02 9.98 1.72
CA VAL A 103 3.93 10.64 0.98
C VAL A 103 4.23 10.52 -0.52
N ILE A 104 3.27 9.98 -1.28
CA ILE A 104 3.38 9.78 -2.74
C ILE A 104 2.44 10.67 -3.56
N GLY A 105 1.56 11.42 -2.89
CA GLY A 105 0.70 12.39 -3.54
C GLY A 105 -0.31 13.01 -2.59
N PHE A 106 -1.05 13.99 -3.10
CA PHE A 106 -2.21 14.58 -2.44
C PHE A 106 -3.44 14.34 -3.31
N LEU A 107 -4.47 13.74 -2.73
CA LEU A 107 -5.72 13.42 -3.42
C LEU A 107 -6.58 14.67 -3.54
N ALA A 108 -7.25 14.79 -4.68
CA ALA A 108 -8.18 15.90 -4.91
C ALA A 108 -9.43 15.75 -4.03
N LEU A 109 -9.84 16.86 -3.42
CA LEU A 109 -11.08 16.99 -2.64
C LEU A 109 -12.05 17.89 -3.41
N PRO A 110 -12.81 17.36 -4.37
CA PRO A 110 -13.78 18.16 -5.10
C PRO A 110 -14.87 18.63 -4.13
N LYS A 111 -15.13 19.93 -4.14
CA LYS A 111 -16.20 20.57 -3.36
C LYS A 111 -17.39 20.87 -4.27
N THR A 112 -18.58 20.79 -3.70
CA THR A 112 -19.83 21.19 -4.38
C THR A 112 -20.68 22.03 -3.43
N SER A 113 -21.70 22.71 -3.96
CA SER A 113 -22.68 23.42 -3.12
C SER A 113 -23.53 22.41 -2.34
N LYS A 114 -24.15 22.86 -1.23
CA LYS A 114 -24.99 21.99 -0.38
C LYS A 114 -26.11 21.29 -1.15
N GLU A 115 -26.62 21.94 -2.19
CA GLU A 115 -27.68 21.44 -3.08
C GLU A 115 -27.31 20.11 -3.74
N TYR A 116 -26.06 19.95 -4.19
CA TYR A 116 -25.59 18.75 -4.89
C TYR A 116 -24.77 17.81 -3.98
N ALA A 117 -24.72 18.04 -2.68
CA ALA A 117 -23.89 17.24 -1.78
C ALA A 117 -24.35 15.77 -1.71
N ASN A 118 -25.65 15.53 -1.89
CA ASN A 118 -26.27 14.20 -1.91
C ASN A 118 -26.61 13.71 -3.32
N ASP A 119 -26.18 14.42 -4.35
CA ASP A 119 -26.41 14.04 -5.74
C ASP A 119 -25.62 12.78 -6.14
N ASP A 120 -26.30 11.84 -6.80
CA ASP A 120 -25.71 10.55 -7.13
C ASP A 120 -24.61 10.67 -8.21
N ASP A 121 -24.76 11.58 -9.17
CA ASP A 121 -23.74 11.83 -10.19
C ASP A 121 -22.50 12.47 -9.56
N PHE A 122 -22.66 13.38 -8.62
CA PHE A 122 -21.54 13.95 -7.86
C PHE A 122 -20.82 12.89 -7.02
N ARG A 123 -21.55 12.00 -6.34
CA ARG A 123 -20.96 10.87 -5.58
C ARG A 123 -20.17 9.93 -6.49
N LYS A 124 -20.71 9.64 -7.68
CA LYS A 124 -20.03 8.82 -8.70
C LYS A 124 -18.76 9.51 -9.22
N PHE A 125 -18.85 10.81 -9.54
CA PHE A 125 -17.71 11.61 -9.95
C PHE A 125 -16.59 11.60 -8.90
N ARG A 126 -16.91 11.77 -7.62
CA ARG A 126 -15.93 11.69 -6.51
C ARG A 126 -15.18 10.36 -6.49
N ARG A 127 -15.90 9.25 -6.62
CA ARG A 127 -15.30 7.90 -6.68
C ARG A 127 -14.39 7.75 -7.90
N GLN A 128 -14.84 8.21 -9.07
CA GLN A 128 -14.05 8.17 -10.30
C GLN A 128 -12.77 9.01 -10.20
N LEU A 129 -12.87 10.23 -9.66
CA LEU A 129 -11.74 11.12 -9.46
C LEU A 129 -10.69 10.51 -8.51
N TYR A 130 -11.15 9.90 -7.41
CA TYR A 130 -10.29 9.20 -6.46
C TYR A 130 -9.50 8.07 -7.14
N HIS A 131 -10.19 7.16 -7.83
CA HIS A 131 -9.55 6.02 -8.51
C HIS A 131 -8.68 6.44 -9.70
N ALA A 132 -9.10 7.44 -10.46
CA ALA A 132 -8.29 8.01 -11.55
C ALA A 132 -6.98 8.61 -11.02
N SER A 133 -7.04 9.26 -9.85
CA SER A 133 -5.86 9.79 -9.16
C SER A 133 -4.91 8.65 -8.72
N LEU A 134 -5.43 7.59 -8.09
CA LEU A 134 -4.63 6.41 -7.73
C LEU A 134 -3.97 5.76 -8.95
N ILE A 135 -4.73 5.55 -10.04
CA ILE A 135 -4.21 5.00 -11.30
C ILE A 135 -3.08 5.88 -11.85
N LYS A 136 -3.23 7.21 -11.79
CA LYS A 136 -2.22 8.14 -12.28
C LYS A 136 -0.95 8.09 -11.42
N ILE A 137 -1.09 8.11 -10.10
CA ILE A 137 0.03 8.08 -9.14
C ILE A 137 0.79 6.75 -9.24
N LEU A 138 0.08 5.63 -9.28
CA LEU A 138 0.66 4.28 -9.27
C LEU A 138 1.05 3.77 -10.66
N ARG A 139 0.86 4.56 -11.72
CA ARG A 139 1.07 4.14 -13.12
C ARG A 139 2.46 3.54 -13.36
N SER A 140 3.48 4.13 -12.74
CA SER A 140 4.87 3.67 -12.89
C SER A 140 5.11 2.27 -12.33
N LEU A 141 4.30 1.83 -11.36
CA LEU A 141 4.43 0.50 -10.75
C LEU A 141 3.94 -0.62 -11.67
N LYS A 142 3.04 -0.31 -12.62
CA LYS A 142 2.32 -1.32 -13.41
C LYS A 142 3.23 -2.32 -14.12
N LYS A 143 4.35 -1.85 -14.70
CA LYS A 143 5.31 -2.71 -15.39
C LYS A 143 6.01 -3.67 -14.41
N ALA A 144 6.44 -3.14 -13.27
CA ALA A 144 7.16 -3.87 -12.24
C ALA A 144 6.26 -4.85 -11.43
N MET A 145 4.96 -4.89 -11.73
CA MET A 145 4.03 -5.88 -11.20
C MET A 145 3.92 -7.14 -12.07
N THR A 146 4.36 -7.08 -13.31
CA THR A 146 4.30 -8.20 -14.28
C THR A 146 5.68 -8.65 -14.74
N GLU A 147 6.64 -7.74 -14.78
CA GLU A 147 8.03 -8.00 -15.14
C GLU A 147 8.92 -7.71 -13.94
N TYR A 148 9.91 -8.57 -13.68
CA TYR A 148 10.80 -8.33 -12.55
C TYR A 148 11.76 -7.18 -12.85
N GLU A 149 12.11 -6.44 -11.81
CA GLU A 149 13.24 -5.51 -11.84
C GLU A 149 14.39 -6.05 -11.01
N VAL A 150 15.63 -5.80 -11.42
CA VAL A 150 16.80 -6.17 -10.63
C VAL A 150 17.15 -4.99 -9.72
N LEU A 151 16.85 -5.11 -8.44
CA LEU A 151 16.99 -4.03 -7.48
C LEU A 151 17.91 -4.44 -6.32
N ARG A 152 18.66 -3.47 -5.79
CA ARG A 152 19.46 -3.62 -4.58
C ARG A 152 18.54 -3.60 -3.36
N CYS A 153 18.71 -4.57 -2.48
CA CYS A 153 17.94 -4.69 -1.24
C CYS A 153 18.76 -4.19 -0.02
N PRO A 154 18.16 -4.15 1.19
CA PRO A 154 18.80 -3.58 2.39
C PRO A 154 20.12 -4.26 2.79
N ASP A 155 20.27 -5.55 2.51
CA ASP A 155 21.51 -6.28 2.76
C ASP A 155 22.63 -6.03 1.74
N GLY A 156 22.37 -5.22 0.72
CA GLY A 156 23.32 -4.86 -0.32
C GLY A 156 23.31 -5.77 -1.55
N HIS A 157 22.58 -6.89 -1.52
CA HIS A 157 22.50 -7.81 -2.66
C HIS A 157 21.41 -7.38 -3.65
N TYR A 158 21.64 -7.70 -4.92
CA TYR A 158 20.65 -7.49 -5.99
C TYR A 158 19.73 -8.70 -6.11
N ARG A 159 18.43 -8.45 -6.23
CA ARG A 159 17.42 -9.50 -6.41
C ARG A 159 16.49 -9.14 -7.54
N ARG A 160 15.89 -10.16 -8.16
CA ARG A 160 14.73 -9.99 -9.04
C ARG A 160 13.52 -9.66 -8.17
N VAL A 161 12.85 -8.57 -8.45
CA VAL A 161 11.77 -8.02 -7.63
C VAL A 161 10.50 -7.89 -8.45
N ILE A 162 9.40 -8.43 -7.94
CA ILE A 162 8.05 -8.18 -8.44
C ILE A 162 7.29 -7.43 -7.37
N PHE A 163 6.71 -6.29 -7.75
CA PHE A 163 5.85 -5.52 -6.88
C PHE A 163 4.40 -6.01 -6.96
N GLY A 164 3.63 -5.79 -5.90
CA GLY A 164 2.17 -5.96 -5.95
C GLY A 164 1.48 -4.96 -5.04
N LEU A 165 0.25 -4.59 -5.39
CA LEU A 165 -0.56 -3.77 -4.51
C LEU A 165 -1.02 -4.61 -3.31
N GLY A 166 -0.62 -4.17 -2.13
CA GLY A 166 -1.02 -4.73 -0.84
C GLY A 166 -2.29 -4.08 -0.31
N PRO A 167 -2.56 -4.20 1.00
CA PRO A 167 -3.73 -3.57 1.60
C PRO A 167 -3.67 -2.04 1.57
N PHE A 168 -4.85 -1.46 1.66
CA PHE A 168 -5.06 -0.05 1.91
C PHE A 168 -5.39 0.15 3.39
N ILE A 169 -4.63 1.02 4.06
CA ILE A 169 -4.80 1.38 5.47
C ILE A 169 -5.44 2.77 5.53
N GLY A 170 -6.66 2.81 6.05
CA GLY A 170 -7.37 4.06 6.32
C GLY A 170 -8.48 3.78 7.33
N ASP A 171 -9.07 4.83 7.88
CA ASP A 171 -10.26 4.65 8.69
C ASP A 171 -11.51 4.36 7.82
N TYR A 172 -12.65 4.14 8.46
CA TYR A 172 -13.80 3.52 7.78
C TYR A 172 -14.32 4.28 6.54
N PRO A 173 -14.49 5.61 6.55
CA PRO A 173 -14.82 6.41 5.37
C PRO A 173 -13.82 6.26 4.22
N GLU A 174 -12.51 6.22 4.49
CA GLU A 174 -11.48 5.99 3.47
C GLU A 174 -11.59 4.60 2.89
N GLN A 175 -11.83 3.58 3.74
CA GLN A 175 -12.07 2.21 3.28
C GLN A 175 -13.32 2.13 2.42
N VAL A 176 -14.40 2.82 2.80
CA VAL A 176 -15.66 2.90 2.05
C VAL A 176 -15.41 3.51 0.66
N LEU A 177 -14.61 4.57 0.58
CA LEU A 177 -14.27 5.20 -0.69
C LEU A 177 -13.37 4.30 -1.55
N ALA A 178 -12.31 3.74 -0.96
CA ALA A 178 -11.36 2.86 -1.63
C ALA A 178 -12.05 1.62 -2.20
N ALA A 179 -12.94 0.99 -1.43
CA ALA A 179 -13.76 -0.13 -1.88
C ALA A 179 -14.96 0.29 -2.74
N SER A 180 -15.27 1.59 -2.79
CA SER A 180 -16.44 2.16 -3.49
C SER A 180 -17.78 1.56 -3.05
N ILE A 181 -17.89 1.22 -1.77
CA ILE A 181 -19.10 0.67 -1.16
C ILE A 181 -20.02 1.77 -0.62
N VAL A 182 -21.20 1.37 -0.15
CA VAL A 182 -22.12 2.25 0.59
C VAL A 182 -21.68 2.32 2.04
N GLN A 183 -21.68 3.51 2.63
CA GLN A 183 -21.36 3.69 4.04
C GLN A 183 -22.38 2.94 4.92
N GLY A 184 -21.89 2.29 5.97
CA GLY A 184 -22.67 1.40 6.84
C GLY A 184 -22.74 -0.05 6.33
N TRP A 185 -22.17 -0.35 5.17
CA TRP A 185 -22.09 -1.71 4.63
C TRP A 185 -20.67 -2.25 4.82
N CYS A 186 -20.54 -3.56 5.01
CA CYS A 186 -19.26 -4.25 4.90
C CYS A 186 -18.99 -4.57 3.44
N ALA A 187 -17.75 -4.37 2.98
CA ALA A 187 -17.30 -4.94 1.71
C ALA A 187 -17.42 -6.49 1.81
N LYS A 188 -18.06 -7.11 0.82
CA LYS A 188 -18.06 -8.57 0.67
C LYS A 188 -16.72 -9.06 0.12
#